data_AF-A0A9D7AM97-F1
#
_entry.id   AF-A0A9D7AM97-F1
#
_cell.length_a   1.000
_cell.length_b   1.000
_cell.length_c   1.000
_cell.angle_alpha   90.00
_cell.angle_beta   90.00
_cell.angle_gamma   90.00
#
_symmetry.space_group_name_H-M   'P 1'
#
loop_
_entity.id
_entity.type
_entity.pdbx_description
1 polymer ?
#
loop_
_entity_poly.entity_id
_entity_poly.type
_entity_poly.pdbx_seq_one_letter_code
_entity_poly.pdbx_strand_id
1 'polypeptide(L)'
;MNVSLGKVFAKELRNYPPEDRLKILGFIAHVKEHSFHGLEGRNKESHHVDRNDPDFIVKVKFAIDNNLWHYHIGIVMYDMSKPFGDRTSEYVLHYMMASSQNTKIVDLSAHPPFRFPSSSYLD
;
A
#
# COMPACT_ATOMS: atom_id res chain seq x y z
N MET A 1 9.58 -13.45 0.28
CA MET A 1 9.71 -12.20 -0.50
C MET A 1 10.65 -11.23 0.20
N ASN A 2 11.43 -10.43 -0.52
CA ASN A 2 12.20 -9.35 0.08
C ASN A 2 11.34 -8.09 0.19
N VAL A 3 11.33 -7.48 1.38
CA VAL A 3 10.59 -6.24 1.65
C VAL A 3 11.58 -5.18 2.12
N SER A 4 11.63 -4.08 1.39
CA SER A 4 12.42 -2.89 1.70
C SER A 4 11.50 -1.69 1.98
N LEU A 5 12.05 -0.62 2.56
CA LEU A 5 11.33 0.62 2.84
C LEU A 5 11.96 1.75 2.03
N GLY A 6 11.12 2.58 1.41
CA GLY A 6 11.54 3.86 0.84
C GLY A 6 12.12 4.77 1.92
N LYS A 7 13.04 5.65 1.55
CA LYS A 7 13.83 6.45 2.50
C LYS A 7 12.95 7.37 3.35
N VAL A 8 11.99 8.04 2.71
CA VAL A 8 11.07 8.95 3.40
C VAL A 8 10.15 8.17 4.32
N PHE A 9 9.54 7.10 3.82
CA PHE A 9 8.69 6.23 4.62
C PHE A 9 9.42 5.65 5.83
N ALA A 10 10.65 5.16 5.67
CA ALA A 10 11.46 4.63 6.76
C ALA A 10 11.74 5.68 7.85
N LYS A 11 11.84 6.97 7.47
CA LYS A 11 12.00 8.08 8.41
C LYS A 11 10.72 8.34 9.18
N GLU A 12 9.58 8.37 8.50
CA GLU A 12 8.28 8.67 9.09
C GLU A 12 7.72 7.54 9.94
N LEU A 13 7.92 6.28 9.51
CA LEU A 13 7.47 5.09 10.21
C LEU A 13 7.94 5.06 11.67
N ARG A 14 9.10 5.66 11.98
CA ARG A 14 9.61 5.76 13.35
C ARG A 14 8.71 6.60 14.27
N ASN A 15 8.00 7.56 13.69
CA ASN A 15 7.15 8.54 14.37
C ASN A 15 5.66 8.14 14.39
N TYR A 16 5.27 7.08 13.67
CA TYR A 16 3.88 6.61 13.69
C TYR A 16 3.49 6.05 15.07
N PRO A 17 2.18 6.07 15.41
CA PRO A 17 1.68 5.46 16.63
C PRO A 17 2.14 3.99 16.76
N PRO A 18 2.49 3.51 17.97
CA PRO A 18 2.96 2.14 18.17
C PRO A 18 2.07 1.06 17.55
N GLU A 19 0.76 1.19 17.69
CA GLU A 19 -0.27 0.30 17.15
C GLU A 19 -0.28 0.24 15.62
N ASP A 20 0.00 1.35 14.96
CA ASP A 20 0.05 1.43 13.50
C ASP A 20 1.36 0.85 12.98
N ARG A 21 2.47 1.12 13.67
CA ARG A 21 3.76 0.47 13.39
C ARG A 21 3.65 -1.04 13.50
N LEU A 22 2.94 -1.57 14.50
CA LEU A 22 2.72 -3.01 14.64
C LEU A 22 1.96 -3.61 13.45
N LYS A 23 0.93 -2.94 12.93
CA LYS A 23 0.21 -3.41 11.73
C LYS A 23 1.12 -3.41 10.50
N ILE A 24 1.92 -2.36 10.31
CA ILE A 24 2.87 -2.25 9.20
C ILE A 24 3.97 -3.32 9.30
N LEU A 25 4.54 -3.52 10.48
CA LEU A 25 5.54 -4.57 10.73
C LEU A 25 4.93 -5.98 10.56
N GLY A 26 3.68 -6.17 10.97
CA GLY A 26 2.93 -7.40 10.74
C GLY A 26 2.75 -7.70 9.25
N PHE A 27 2.38 -6.69 8.46
CA PHE A 27 2.33 -6.82 7.00
C PHE A 27 3.71 -7.16 6.40
N ILE A 28 4.78 -6.47 6.84
CA ILE A 28 6.14 -6.76 6.38
C ILE A 28 6.55 -8.21 6.69
N ALA A 29 6.30 -8.67 7.91
CA ALA A 29 6.62 -10.03 8.33
C ALA A 29 5.83 -11.06 7.51
N HIS A 30 4.52 -10.83 7.37
CA HIS A 30 3.64 -11.66 6.57
C HIS A 30 4.12 -11.77 5.12
N VAL A 31 4.42 -10.65 4.47
CA VAL A 31 4.87 -10.66 3.08
C VAL A 31 6.23 -11.34 2.93
N LYS A 32 7.12 -11.19 3.90
CA LYS A 32 8.40 -11.90 3.86
C LYS A 32 8.22 -13.41 3.86
N GLU A 33 7.32 -13.93 4.70
CA GLU A 33 7.07 -15.35 4.91
C GLU A 33 6.13 -15.97 3.86
N HIS A 34 5.00 -15.32 3.59
CA HIS A 34 3.89 -15.85 2.78
C HIS A 34 3.73 -15.14 1.44
N SER A 35 4.60 -14.18 1.10
CA SER A 35 4.36 -13.25 -0.02
C SER A 35 3.00 -12.56 0.16
N PHE A 36 2.25 -12.27 -0.90
CA PHE A 36 0.94 -11.60 -0.78
C PHE A 36 -0.23 -12.58 -0.55
N HIS A 37 0.03 -13.86 -0.26
CA HIS A 37 -1.03 -14.85 -0.04
C HIS A 37 -1.64 -14.72 1.36
N GLY A 38 -2.97 -14.84 1.46
CA GLY A 38 -3.66 -14.85 2.76
C GLY A 38 -3.67 -13.50 3.49
N LEU A 39 -3.56 -12.39 2.75
CA LEU A 39 -3.77 -11.06 3.33
C LEU A 39 -5.25 -10.85 3.69
N GLU A 40 -5.52 -10.14 4.78
CA GLU A 40 -6.89 -9.85 5.23
C GLU A 40 -7.53 -8.72 4.43
N GLY A 41 -6.76 -7.65 4.20
CA GLY A 41 -7.22 -6.49 3.46
C GLY A 41 -7.20 -6.71 1.96
N ARG A 42 -7.94 -5.87 1.23
CA ARG A 42 -7.84 -5.82 -0.23
C ARG A 42 -6.45 -5.34 -0.63
N ASN A 43 -5.83 -6.09 -1.52
CA ASN A 43 -4.56 -5.77 -2.16
C ASN A 43 -4.74 -5.65 -3.68
N LYS A 44 -4.39 -4.51 -4.29
CA LYS A 44 -4.60 -4.31 -5.72
C LYS A 44 -3.61 -3.36 -6.36
N GLU A 45 -3.50 -3.46 -7.68
CA GLU A 45 -2.77 -2.52 -8.52
C GLU A 45 -3.39 -1.13 -8.44
N SER A 46 -2.54 -0.11 -8.33
CA SER A 46 -2.97 1.28 -8.19
C SER A 46 -3.38 1.92 -9.52
N HIS A 47 -3.18 1.25 -10.66
CA HIS A 47 -3.64 1.71 -11.98
C HIS A 47 -5.15 1.47 -12.21
N HIS A 48 -5.84 0.76 -11.32
CA HIS A 48 -7.30 0.62 -11.34
C HIS A 48 -8.00 1.91 -10.83
N VAL A 49 -7.83 2.99 -11.60
CA VAL A 49 -8.42 4.33 -11.40
C VAL A 49 -9.80 4.41 -12.06
N ASP A 50 -10.70 5.23 -11.52
CA ASP A 50 -12.01 5.49 -12.15
C ASP A 50 -11.80 6.13 -13.54
N ARG A 51 -12.47 5.60 -14.56
CA ARG A 51 -12.36 6.08 -15.96
C ARG A 51 -12.88 7.51 -16.14
N ASN A 52 -13.70 8.00 -15.22
CA ASN A 52 -14.23 9.36 -15.22
C ASN A 52 -13.35 10.35 -14.42
N ASP A 53 -12.24 9.88 -13.82
CA ASP A 53 -11.28 10.76 -13.16
C ASP A 53 -10.65 11.71 -14.21
N PRO A 54 -10.66 13.04 -13.99
CA PRO A 54 -10.11 14.00 -14.95
C PRO A 54 -8.61 13.78 -15.23
N ASP A 55 -7.89 13.16 -14.29
CA ASP A 55 -6.47 12.85 -14.40
C ASP A 55 -6.22 11.37 -14.74
N PHE A 56 -7.22 10.63 -15.22
CA PHE A 56 -7.15 9.17 -15.42
C PHE A 56 -5.87 8.72 -16.13
N ILE A 57 -5.54 9.30 -17.29
CA ILE A 57 -4.36 8.92 -18.08
C ILE A 57 -3.07 9.17 -17.30
N VAL A 58 -2.96 10.33 -16.64
CA VAL A 58 -1.76 10.71 -15.87
C VAL A 58 -1.57 9.76 -14.69
N LYS A 59 -2.65 9.49 -13.95
CA LYS A 59 -2.66 8.59 -12.79
C LYS A 59 -2.34 7.15 -13.17
N VAL A 60 -2.97 6.62 -14.22
CA VAL A 60 -2.70 5.27 -14.73
C VAL A 60 -1.24 5.15 -15.18
N LYS A 61 -0.74 6.12 -15.94
CA LYS A 61 0.66 6.13 -16.38
C LYS A 61 1.62 6.15 -15.19
N PHE A 62 1.39 7.03 -14.22
CA PHE A 62 2.21 7.11 -13.02
C PHE A 62 2.22 5.79 -12.24
N ALA A 63 1.07 5.13 -12.10
CA ALA A 63 0.95 3.86 -11.40
C ALA A 63 1.70 2.73 -12.13
N ILE A 64 1.60 2.65 -13.46
CA ILE A 64 2.27 1.64 -14.28
C ILE A 64 3.79 1.86 -14.30
N ASP A 65 4.23 3.09 -14.58
CA ASP A 65 5.66 3.43 -14.69
C ASP A 65 6.42 3.11 -13.38
N ASN A 66 5.73 3.16 -12.24
CA ASN A 66 6.30 2.90 -10.92
C ASN A 66 5.87 1.55 -10.31
N ASN A 67 5.15 0.72 -11.07
CA ASN A 67 4.58 -0.56 -10.64
C ASN A 67 3.92 -0.51 -9.25
N LEU A 68 3.04 0.47 -9.07
CA LEU A 68 2.41 0.80 -7.79
C LEU A 68 1.23 -0.10 -7.47
N TRP A 69 1.21 -0.54 -6.23
CA TRP A 69 0.13 -1.28 -5.60
C TRP A 69 -0.27 -0.59 -4.30
N HIS A 70 -1.44 -0.93 -3.80
CA HIS A 70 -1.88 -0.52 -2.48
C HIS A 70 -2.60 -1.64 -1.74
N TYR A 71 -2.39 -1.66 -0.43
CA TYR A 71 -2.99 -2.62 0.49
C TYR A 71 -3.72 -1.89 1.62
N HIS A 72 -4.99 -2.21 1.85
CA HIS A 72 -5.71 -1.74 3.02
C HIS A 72 -5.15 -2.42 4.28
N ILE A 73 -4.60 -1.64 5.21
CA ILE A 73 -3.77 -2.14 6.32
C ILE A 73 -4.52 -2.33 7.65
N GLY A 74 -5.82 -2.08 7.68
CA GLY A 74 -6.64 -2.20 8.89
C GLY A 74 -6.52 -0.99 9.83
N ILE A 75 -6.15 0.17 9.30
CA ILE A 75 -6.14 1.46 10.01
C ILE A 75 -7.18 2.35 9.34
N VAL A 76 -8.09 3.04 10.03
CA VAL A 76 -8.39 2.95 11.46
C VAL A 76 -8.90 1.55 11.85
N MET A 77 -9.70 0.90 11.00
CA MET A 77 -10.12 -0.50 11.15
C MET A 77 -10.61 -1.06 9.82
N TYR A 78 -10.70 -2.40 9.72
CA TYR A 78 -11.32 -3.06 8.57
C TYR A 78 -12.85 -2.96 8.61
N ASP A 79 -13.46 -2.81 7.44
CA ASP A 79 -14.88 -3.09 7.22
C ASP A 79 -15.10 -4.61 7.24
N MET A 80 -15.62 -5.09 8.38
CA MET A 80 -15.87 -6.51 8.62
C MET A 80 -17.10 -7.05 7.88
N SER A 81 -17.89 -6.19 7.21
CA SER A 81 -18.96 -6.64 6.32
C SER A 81 -18.43 -7.27 5.03
N LYS A 82 -17.16 -7.01 4.70
CA LYS A 82 -16.46 -7.61 3.56
C LYS A 82 -15.81 -8.94 3.93
N PRO A 83 -15.75 -9.90 3.00
CA PRO A 83 -15.07 -11.16 3.22
C PRO A 83 -13.56 -10.94 3.43
N PHE A 84 -12.93 -11.89 4.13
CA PHE A 84 -11.47 -11.91 4.29
C PHE A 84 -10.78 -11.91 2.91
N GLY A 85 -9.72 -11.11 2.76
CA GLY A 85 -9.03 -10.87 1.49
C GLY A 85 -9.56 -9.70 0.67
N ASP A 86 -10.72 -9.15 1.06
CA ASP A 86 -11.36 -8.02 0.36
C ASP A 86 -11.75 -6.88 1.30
N ARG A 87 -11.32 -6.94 2.57
CA ARG A 87 -11.65 -5.92 3.57
C ARG A 87 -10.95 -4.60 3.26
N THR A 88 -11.69 -3.51 3.39
CA THR A 88 -11.15 -2.16 3.21
C THR A 88 -11.03 -1.47 4.56
N SER A 89 -10.01 -0.63 4.71
CA SER A 89 -9.79 0.27 5.85
C SER A 89 -9.48 1.68 5.36
N GLU A 90 -9.55 2.68 6.23
CA GLU A 90 -9.30 4.08 5.86
C GLU A 90 -7.90 4.32 5.29
N TYR A 91 -6.87 3.66 5.78
CA TYR A 91 -5.49 3.85 5.35
C TYR A 91 -5.03 2.67 4.50
N VAL A 92 -4.19 3.00 3.54
CA VAL A 92 -3.54 2.06 2.64
C VAL A 92 -2.02 2.23 2.69
N LEU A 93 -1.31 1.11 2.67
CA LEU A 93 0.11 1.08 2.38
C LEU A 93 0.31 1.11 0.87
N HIS A 94 1.08 2.07 0.38
CA HIS A 94 1.55 2.11 -0.99
C HIS A 94 2.89 1.41 -1.09
N TYR A 95 3.05 0.58 -2.12
CA TYR A 95 4.31 -0.09 -2.37
C TYR A 95 4.56 -0.27 -3.87
N MET A 96 5.84 -0.39 -4.23
CA MET A 96 6.31 -0.67 -5.57
C MET A 96 6.72 -2.14 -5.69
N MET A 97 6.23 -2.82 -6.72
CA MET A 97 6.69 -4.16 -7.08
C MET A 97 7.94 -4.07 -7.95
N ALA A 98 9.12 -4.08 -7.33
CA ALA A 98 10.40 -3.97 -8.04
C ALA A 98 10.73 -5.24 -8.87
N SER A 99 10.33 -6.41 -8.36
CA SER A 99 10.33 -7.67 -9.12
C SER A 99 9.36 -8.66 -8.49
N SER A 100 9.23 -9.87 -9.06
CA SER A 100 8.42 -10.95 -8.47
C SER A 100 8.87 -11.37 -7.07
N GLN A 101 10.07 -10.97 -6.64
CA GLN A 101 10.65 -11.33 -5.34
C GLN A 101 10.98 -10.12 -4.46
N ASN A 102 10.86 -8.89 -4.97
CA ASN A 102 11.23 -7.68 -4.25
C ASN A 102 10.10 -6.65 -4.27
N THR A 103 9.71 -6.18 -3.09
CA THR A 103 8.77 -5.08 -2.92
C THR A 103 9.39 -3.98 -2.06
N LYS A 104 8.99 -2.73 -2.33
CA LYS A 104 9.41 -1.56 -1.57
C LYS A 104 8.18 -0.80 -1.09
N ILE A 105 7.99 -0.73 0.22
CA ILE A 105 6.92 0.07 0.82
C ILE A 105 7.36 1.53 0.79
N VAL A 106 6.54 2.39 0.17
CA VAL A 106 6.91 3.77 -0.14
C VAL A 106 6.10 4.81 0.61
N ASP A 107 4.86 4.50 1.04
CA ASP A 107 4.01 5.50 1.70
C ASP A 107 2.85 4.85 2.48
N LEU A 108 2.23 5.63 3.37
CA LEU A 108 0.98 5.33 4.06
C LEU A 108 0.07 6.55 3.96
N SER A 109 -1.13 6.39 3.37
CA SER A 109 -2.07 7.50 3.26
C SER A 109 -3.52 7.06 3.48
N ALA A 110 -4.36 8.02 3.89
CA ALA A 110 -5.80 7.82 3.95
C ALA A 110 -6.44 7.72 2.54
N HIS A 111 -7.49 6.91 2.43
CA HIS A 111 -8.35 6.64 1.28
C HIS A 111 -9.77 6.28 1.80
N PRO A 112 -10.84 6.97 1.37
CA PRO A 112 -10.92 7.98 0.31
C PRO A 112 -10.64 9.44 0.72
N PRO A 113 -10.27 10.33 -0.24
CA PRO A 113 -9.95 10.04 -1.64
C PRO A 113 -8.60 9.32 -1.79
N PHE A 114 -8.48 8.44 -2.79
CA PHE A 114 -7.20 7.77 -3.08
C PHE A 114 -6.19 8.80 -3.59
N ARG A 115 -5.00 8.81 -3.00
CA ARG A 115 -3.89 9.68 -3.40
C ARG A 115 -2.66 8.81 -3.64
N PHE A 116 -1.99 9.03 -4.76
CA PHE A 116 -0.70 8.39 -5.00
C PHE A 116 0.37 8.99 -4.08
N PRO A 117 1.40 8.19 -3.73
CA PRO A 117 2.60 8.74 -3.12
C PRO A 117 3.20 9.79 -4.05
N SER A 118 3.70 10.88 -3.47
CA SER A 118 4.48 11.85 -4.25
C SER A 118 5.81 11.25 -4.69
N SER A 119 6.41 11.75 -5.78
CA SER A 119 7.64 11.19 -6.35
C SER A 119 8.81 11.11 -5.35
N SER A 120 8.87 12.01 -4.35
CA SER A 120 9.90 11.98 -3.31
C SER A 120 9.81 10.79 -2.36
N TYR A 121 8.65 10.12 -2.30
CA TYR A 121 8.44 8.91 -1.49
C TYR A 121 8.85 7.64 -2.25
N LEU A 122 9.01 7.72 -3.58
CA LEU A 122 9.32 6.56 -4.42
C LEU A 122 10.76 6.08 -4.34
N ASP A 123 11.66 6.84 -3.72
CA ASP A 123 13.10 6.51 -3.59
C ASP A 123 13.41 5.57 -2.40
#